data_AF-A0A6P0XW01-F1
#
_entry.id   AF-A0A6P0XW01-F1
#
_cell.length_a   1.000
_cell.length_b   1.000
_cell.length_c   1.000
_cell.angle_alpha   90.00
_cell.angle_beta   90.00
_cell.angle_gamma   90.00
#
_symmetry.space_group_name_H-M   'P 1'
#
loop_
_entity.id
_entity.type
_entity.pdbx_description
1 polymer ?
#
loop_
_entity_poly.entity_id
_entity_poly.type
_entity_poly.pdbx_seq_one_letter_code
_entity_poly.pdbx_strand_id
1 'polypeptide(L)'
;MSYSDLTLPKIQQEFSLKINEQVDFFANIPEVKSSDFLKQILQNNLPLALAINTEKARSEMIIAPILIEFRKILNNQISLFSGTEFN
;
A
#
# COMPACT_ATOMS: atom_id res chain seq x y z
N MET A 1 -4.04 18.81 -15.37
CA MET A 1 -5.22 18.00 -14.99
C MET A 1 -5.12 17.77 -13.50
N SER A 2 -6.21 18.00 -12.75
CA SER A 2 -6.23 17.51 -11.37
C SER A 2 -6.26 15.98 -11.41
N TYR A 3 -5.71 15.34 -10.38
CA TYR A 3 -5.75 13.88 -10.25
C TYR A 3 -7.20 13.35 -10.29
N SER A 4 -8.15 14.15 -9.80
CA SER A 4 -9.58 13.88 -9.81
C SER A 4 -10.23 13.83 -11.20
N ASP A 5 -9.59 14.40 -12.23
CA ASP A 5 -10.11 14.44 -13.59
C ASP A 5 -9.76 13.18 -14.43
N LEU A 6 -8.85 12.34 -13.90
CA LEU A 6 -8.29 11.17 -14.57
C LEU A 6 -9.29 10.00 -14.52
N THR A 7 -9.96 9.74 -15.63
CA THR A 7 -10.81 8.54 -15.79
C THR A 7 -10.12 7.51 -16.69
N LEU A 8 -10.41 6.22 -16.48
CA LEU A 8 -9.81 5.13 -17.25
C LEU A 8 -9.94 5.34 -18.78
N PRO A 9 -11.11 5.69 -19.35
CA PRO A 9 -11.22 5.95 -20.78
C PRO A 9 -10.35 7.11 -21.27
N LYS A 10 -10.26 8.20 -20.49
CA LYS A 10 -9.44 9.37 -20.86
C LYS A 10 -7.97 9.00 -20.91
N ILE A 11 -7.45 8.34 -19.87
CA ILE A 11 -6.02 7.99 -19.80
C ILE A 11 -5.65 6.90 -20.83
N GLN A 12 -6.57 6.00 -21.18
CA GLN A 12 -6.34 5.04 -22.27
C GLN A 12 -6.12 5.75 -23.61
N GLN A 13 -6.95 6.75 -23.92
CA GLN A 13 -6.84 7.51 -25.15
C GLN A 13 -5.61 8.42 -25.15
N GLU A 14 -5.41 9.19 -24.08
CA GLU A 14 -4.38 10.22 -23.99
C GLU A 14 -2.96 9.64 -23.96
N PHE A 15 -2.76 8.56 -23.20
CA PHE A 15 -1.44 7.91 -23.08
C PHE A 15 -1.30 6.66 -23.95
N SER A 16 -2.28 6.37 -24.82
CA SER A 16 -2.29 5.18 -25.68
C SER A 16 -2.10 3.87 -24.90
N LEU A 17 -2.75 3.75 -23.73
CA LEU A 17 -2.61 2.61 -22.85
C LEU A 17 -3.45 1.42 -23.34
N LYS A 18 -2.90 0.21 -23.20
CA LYS A 18 -3.62 -1.04 -23.38
C LYS A 18 -4.04 -1.60 -22.03
N ILE A 19 -5.31 -1.97 -21.88
CA ILE A 19 -5.76 -2.72 -20.70
C ILE A 19 -5.31 -4.17 -20.86
N ASN A 20 -4.65 -4.68 -19.83
CA ASN A 20 -4.34 -6.10 -19.71
C ASN A 20 -5.30 -6.71 -18.67
N GLU A 21 -6.18 -7.62 -19.10
CA GLU A 21 -7.15 -8.31 -18.25
C GLU A 21 -6.64 -9.67 -17.76
N GLN A 22 -5.33 -9.92 -17.81
CA GLN A 22 -4.74 -11.15 -17.28
C GLN A 22 -5.15 -11.38 -15.83
N VAL A 23 -5.77 -12.54 -15.59
CA VAL A 23 -6.00 -13.09 -14.27
C VAL A 23 -4.65 -13.55 -13.71
N ASP A 24 -4.47 -13.45 -12.40
CA ASP A 24 -3.26 -13.89 -11.69
C ASP A 24 -1.96 -13.14 -12.06
N PHE A 25 -2.04 -11.83 -12.25
CA PHE A 25 -0.89 -10.95 -12.57
C PHE A 25 0.33 -11.14 -11.65
N PHE A 26 0.11 -11.58 -10.41
CA PHE A 26 1.16 -11.79 -9.42
C PHE A 26 1.53 -13.26 -9.19
N ALA A 27 0.99 -14.23 -9.94
CA ALA A 27 1.22 -15.66 -9.72
C ALA A 27 2.70 -16.07 -9.75
N ASN A 28 3.51 -15.38 -10.55
CA ASN A 28 4.94 -15.68 -10.72
C ASN A 28 5.85 -14.75 -9.91
N ILE A 29 5.30 -13.90 -9.06
CA ILE A 29 6.11 -12.98 -8.24
C ILE A 29 6.60 -13.72 -7.00
N PRO A 30 7.92 -13.73 -6.73
CA PRO A 30 8.45 -14.38 -5.55
C PRO A 30 7.98 -13.69 -4.28
N GLU A 31 7.70 -14.47 -3.25
CA GLU A 31 7.36 -13.94 -1.94
C GLU A 31 8.52 -13.17 -1.32
N VAL A 32 8.18 -12.10 -0.61
CA VAL A 32 9.15 -11.30 0.16
C VAL A 32 8.95 -11.58 1.64
N LYS A 33 10.02 -11.99 2.31
CA LYS A 33 9.99 -12.22 3.76
C LYS A 33 9.98 -10.89 4.51
N SER A 34 9.10 -10.79 5.51
CA SER A 34 9.14 -9.69 6.47
C SER A 34 10.32 -9.82 7.44
N SER A 35 10.88 -8.69 7.88
CA SER A 35 11.86 -8.71 8.96
C SER A 35 11.25 -9.15 10.28
N ASP A 36 12.09 -9.66 11.18
CA ASP A 36 11.66 -10.05 12.51
C ASP A 36 11.18 -8.85 13.34
N PHE A 37 11.68 -7.66 13.04
CA PHE A 37 11.18 -6.42 13.66
C PHE A 37 9.72 -6.15 13.30
N LEU A 38 9.33 -6.26 12.03
CA LEU A 38 7.93 -6.11 11.63
C LEU A 38 7.05 -7.18 12.29
N LYS A 39 7.51 -8.43 12.35
CA LYS A 39 6.76 -9.52 13.01
C LYS A 39 6.52 -9.22 14.49
N GLN A 40 7.53 -8.75 15.22
CA GLN A 40 7.41 -8.38 16.62
C GLN A 40 6.41 -7.23 16.83
N ILE A 41 6.50 -6.18 15.99
CA ILE A 41 5.54 -5.06 16.04
C ILE A 41 4.12 -5.57 15.84
N LEU A 42 3.87 -6.35 14.78
CA LEU A 42 2.53 -6.83 14.48
C LEU A 42 2.01 -7.78 15.56
N GLN A 43 2.86 -8.64 16.14
CA GLN A 43 2.48 -9.53 17.23
C GLN A 43 1.97 -8.74 18.44
N ASN A 44 2.60 -7.61 18.77
CA ASN A 44 2.20 -6.76 19.90
C ASN A 44 0.97 -5.91 19.58
N ASN A 45 0.91 -5.35 18.37
CA ASN A 45 -0.06 -4.34 17.99
C ASN A 45 -1.38 -4.91 17.49
N LEU A 46 -1.35 -6.07 16.83
CA LEU A 46 -2.52 -6.67 16.20
C LEU A 46 -3.68 -6.93 17.19
N PRO A 47 -3.45 -7.51 18.38
CA PRO A 47 -4.54 -7.70 19.35
C PRO A 47 -5.19 -6.39 19.78
N LEU A 48 -4.38 -5.34 19.99
CA LEU A 48 -4.87 -4.02 20.39
C LEU A 48 -5.67 -3.34 19.27
N ALA A 49 -5.17 -3.41 18.03
CA ALA A 49 -5.83 -2.86 16.86
C ALA A 49 -7.22 -3.50 16.65
N LEU A 50 -7.31 -4.82 16.83
CA LEU A 50 -8.55 -5.56 16.74
C LEU A 50 -9.50 -5.26 17.91
N ALA A 51 -8.98 -5.07 19.12
CA ALA A 51 -9.78 -4.70 20.29
C ALA A 51 -10.41 -3.30 20.16
N ILE A 52 -9.66 -2.32 19.64
CA ILE A 52 -10.16 -0.96 19.41
C ILE A 52 -11.13 -0.92 18.21
N ASN A 53 -10.84 -1.72 17.17
CA ASN A 53 -11.69 -1.93 15.99
C ASN A 53 -12.06 -0.68 15.16
N THR A 54 -11.31 0.41 15.26
CA THR A 54 -11.51 1.59 14.41
C THR A 54 -10.62 1.53 13.16
N GLU A 55 -11.01 2.26 12.12
CA GLU A 55 -10.18 2.44 10.92
C GLU A 55 -8.82 3.04 11.28
N LYS A 56 -8.81 4.04 12.17
CA LYS A 56 -7.58 4.67 12.66
C LYS A 56 -6.66 3.67 13.36
N ALA A 57 -7.19 2.84 14.26
CA ALA A 57 -6.39 1.84 14.95
C ALA A 57 -5.77 0.84 13.97
N ARG A 58 -6.53 0.31 13.01
CA ARG A 58 -5.98 -0.58 11.96
C ARG A 58 -4.93 0.14 11.10
N SER A 59 -5.19 1.39 10.74
CA SER A 59 -4.26 2.20 9.95
C SER A 59 -2.91 2.38 10.65
N GLU A 60 -2.93 2.81 11.91
CA GLU A 60 -1.69 3.13 12.65
C GLU A 60 -0.97 1.88 13.16
N MET A 61 -1.69 0.84 13.56
CA MET A 61 -1.12 -0.30 14.28
C MET A 61 -0.80 -1.50 13.37
N ILE A 62 -1.36 -1.55 12.16
CA ILE A 62 -1.15 -2.64 11.19
C ILE A 62 -0.61 -2.10 9.87
N ILE A 63 -1.35 -1.20 9.22
CA ILE A 63 -1.05 -0.77 7.84
C ILE A 63 0.24 0.07 7.80
N ALA A 64 0.36 1.10 8.64
CA ALA A 64 1.53 1.97 8.65
C ALA A 64 2.85 1.21 8.93
N PRO A 65 2.95 0.28 9.91
CA PRO A 65 4.14 -0.55 10.09
C PRO A 65 4.54 -1.34 8.84
N ILE A 66 3.57 -1.93 8.13
CA ILE A 66 3.82 -2.68 6.88
C ILE A 66 4.35 -1.74 5.80
N LEU A 67 3.76 -0.55 5.63
CA LEU A 67 4.19 0.43 4.63
C LEU A 67 5.60 0.98 4.93
N ILE A 68 5.94 1.16 6.21
CA ILE A 68 7.28 1.58 6.64
C ILE A 68 8.31 0.48 6.33
N GLU A 69 7.99 -0.78 6.61
CA GLU A 69 8.85 -1.91 6.24
C GLU A 69 9.02 -2.01 4.72
N PHE A 70 7.94 -1.85 3.95
CA PHE A 70 7.99 -1.88 2.49
C PHE A 70 8.91 -0.78 1.94
N ARG A 71 8.79 0.45 2.47
CA ARG A 71 9.71 1.54 2.15
C ARG A 71 11.17 1.18 2.43
N LYS A 72 11.44 0.52 3.56
CA LYS A 72 12.78 0.06 3.93
C LYS A 72 13.31 -1.01 2.98
N ILE A 73 12.49 -1.99 2.60
CA ILE A 73 12.85 -3.04 1.63
C ILE A 73 13.23 -2.42 0.28
N LEU A 74 12.54 -1.35 -0.13
CA LEU A 74 12.84 -0.59 -1.33
C LEU A 74 13.96 0.45 -1.16
N ASN A 75 14.84 0.29 -0.16
CA ASN A 75 15.96 1.20 0.11
C ASN A 75 15.55 2.67 0.21
N ASN A 76 14.36 2.93 0.77
CA ASN A 76 13.79 4.27 0.97
C ASN A 76 13.54 5.06 -0.32
N GLN A 77 13.45 4.39 -1.48
CA GLN A 77 13.20 5.05 -2.78
C GLN A 77 11.75 5.51 -2.98
N ILE A 78 10.85 5.10 -2.10
CA ILE A 78 9.46 5.54 -2.09
C ILE A 78 9.17 6.39 -0.84
N SER A 79 8.14 7.23 -0.94
CA SER A 79 7.64 8.04 0.16
C SER A 79 6.24 7.60 0.56
N LEU A 80 5.91 7.79 1.83
CA LEU A 80 4.58 7.59 2.39
C LEU A 80 4.01 8.96 2.75
N PHE A 81 2.82 9.25 2.26
CA PHE A 81 2.10 10.48 2.57
C PHE A 81 0.84 10.11 3.35
N SER A 82 0.67 10.70 4.53
CA SER A 82 -0.45 10.41 5.44
C SER A 82 -1.23 11.69 5.72
N GLY A 83 -2.51 11.70 5.38
CA GLY A 83 -3.37 12.87 5.59
C GLY A 83 -3.10 14.06 4.67
N THR A 84 -2.47 13.82 3.51
CA THR A 84 -2.25 14.85 2.48
C THR A 84 -3.17 14.62 1.29
N GLU A 85 -3.85 15.68 0.87
CA GLU A 85 -4.59 15.69 -0.40
C GLU A 85 -3.65 16.04 -1.54
N PHE A 86 -3.75 15.30 -2.65
CA PHE A 86 -3.08 15.62 -3.90
C PHE A 86 -4.09 16.35 -4.79
N ASN A 87 -4.10 17.68 -4.72
CA ASN A 87 -4.98 18.55 -5.51
C ASN A 87 -4.53 18.63 -6.98
#